data_AF-A0A7V8BNQ8-F1
#
_entry.id   AF-A0A7V8BNQ8-F1
#
_cell.length_a   1.000
_cell.length_b   1.000
_cell.length_c   1.000
_cell.angle_alpha   90.00
_cell.angle_beta   90.00
_cell.angle_gamma   90.00
#
_symmetry.space_group_name_H-M   'P 1'
#
loop_
_entity.id
_entity.type
_entity.pdbx_description
1 polymer ?
#
loop_
_entity_poly.entity_id
_entity_poly.type
_entity_poly.pdbx_seq_one_letter_code
_entity_poly.pdbx_strand_id
1 'polypeptide(L)'
;MVKRTLLALGLAAFVLIGCGGPPKEDIEKAGKAKVAADAAKAADYAKENYDAAAKSMNDGAEAVKKSEWEKAKKAYMDATAKFTAAAAEAPAKMEEMKTAATAKVDELKKMMEATGKDKMVMAAMRGKDKAKFQAMTKEAGDMITEGEGMIAENAMGAMEKLTAAAAKLDEIKMMANPGKK
;
A
#
# COMPACT_ATOMS: atom_id res chain seq x y z
N MET A 1 -30.25 -41.66 4.02
CA MET A 1 -29.56 -40.35 4.13
C MET A 1 -28.56 -40.22 2.99
N VAL A 2 -28.48 -39.02 2.42
CA VAL A 2 -28.20 -38.74 1.01
C VAL A 2 -26.70 -38.79 0.65
N LYS A 3 -26.36 -39.58 -0.38
CA LYS A 3 -25.10 -39.57 -1.12
C LYS A 3 -24.89 -38.20 -1.78
N ARG A 4 -23.73 -37.56 -1.54
CA ARG A 4 -23.26 -36.37 -2.29
C ARG A 4 -21.97 -36.76 -3.02
N THR A 5 -22.10 -37.33 -4.21
CA THR A 5 -21.96 -36.66 -5.51
C THR A 5 -20.52 -36.20 -5.77
N LEU A 6 -19.81 -37.02 -6.53
CA LEU A 6 -18.59 -36.67 -7.25
C LEU A 6 -18.81 -35.35 -8.01
N LEU A 7 -18.08 -34.30 -7.65
CA LEU A 7 -17.85 -33.16 -8.51
C LEU A 7 -16.58 -33.44 -9.31
N ALA A 8 -16.78 -34.20 -10.40
CA ALA A 8 -15.88 -34.20 -11.53
C ALA A 8 -15.89 -32.78 -12.11
N LEU A 9 -14.95 -31.93 -11.68
CA LEU A 9 -14.64 -30.70 -12.41
C LEU A 9 -13.95 -31.12 -13.70
N GLY A 10 -14.77 -31.34 -14.73
CA GLY A 10 -14.35 -31.62 -16.08
C GLY A 10 -13.38 -30.56 -16.55
N LEU A 11 -12.12 -30.98 -16.69
CA LEU A 11 -11.07 -30.28 -17.42
C LEU A 11 -11.47 -30.27 -18.91
N ALA A 12 -12.38 -29.36 -19.28
CA ALA A 12 -12.81 -29.20 -20.66
C ALA A 12 -11.67 -28.56 -21.45
N ALA A 13 -10.84 -29.42 -22.04
CA ALA A 13 -9.89 -29.09 -23.09
C ALA A 13 -10.65 -28.62 -24.34
N PHE A 14 -10.99 -27.34 -24.39
CA PHE A 14 -11.42 -26.69 -25.63
C PHE A 14 -10.19 -26.21 -26.40
N VAL A 15 -9.54 -27.17 -27.08
CA VAL A 15 -8.55 -26.90 -28.13
C VAL A 15 -9.33 -26.65 -29.42
N LEU A 16 -9.93 -25.47 -29.54
CA LEU A 16 -10.40 -24.97 -30.83
C LEU A 16 -9.21 -24.32 -31.54
N ILE A 17 -8.51 -25.14 -32.32
CA ILE A 17 -7.62 -24.70 -33.39
C ILE A 17 -8.52 -24.00 -34.43
N GLY A 18 -8.69 -22.69 -34.27
CA GLY A 18 -9.48 -21.84 -35.17
C GLY A 18 -8.68 -20.58 -35.49
N CYS A 19 -8.13 -20.53 -36.71
CA CYS A 19 -7.64 -19.37 -37.46
C CYS A 19 -7.36 -18.08 -36.65
N GLY A 20 -6.16 -18.00 -36.06
CA GLY A 20 -5.26 -16.82 -36.02
C GLY A 20 -5.85 -15.45 -35.69
N GLY A 21 -6.81 -15.35 -34.77
CA GLY A 21 -7.32 -14.08 -34.27
C GLY A 21 -6.67 -13.68 -32.93
N PRO A 22 -6.80 -12.40 -32.52
CA PRO A 22 -6.36 -11.96 -31.21
C PRO A 22 -7.01 -12.77 -30.07
N PRO A 23 -6.30 -13.03 -28.96
CA PRO A 23 -6.77 -13.86 -27.85
C PRO A 23 -7.80 -13.11 -26.98
N LYS A 24 -9.00 -12.86 -27.53
CA LYS A 24 -10.04 -12.00 -26.92
C LYS A 24 -10.43 -12.43 -25.50
N GLU A 25 -10.57 -13.72 -25.26
CA GLU A 25 -10.92 -14.23 -23.93
C GLU A 25 -9.85 -13.91 -22.88
N ASP A 26 -8.57 -14.06 -23.24
CA ASP A 26 -7.46 -13.80 -22.31
C ASP A 26 -7.30 -12.30 -22.06
N ILE A 27 -7.53 -11.47 -23.07
CA ILE A 27 -7.60 -10.00 -22.92
C ILE A 27 -8.70 -9.61 -21.92
N GLU A 28 -9.90 -10.18 -22.07
CA GLU A 28 -11.03 -9.89 -21.19
C GLU A 28 -10.76 -10.36 -19.75
N LYS A 29 -10.21 -11.56 -19.57
CA LYS A 29 -9.83 -12.10 -18.26
C LYS A 29 -8.79 -11.22 -17.57
N ALA A 30 -7.74 -10.80 -18.29
CA ALA A 30 -6.73 -9.90 -17.76
C ALA A 30 -7.34 -8.54 -17.37
N GLY A 31 -8.26 -8.01 -18.19
CA GLY A 31 -8.99 -6.78 -17.89
C GLY A 31 -9.84 -6.88 -16.61
N LYS A 32 -10.59 -7.97 -16.44
CA LYS A 32 -11.37 -8.22 -15.21
C LYS A 32 -10.47 -8.38 -13.98
N ALA A 33 -9.34 -9.10 -14.12
CA ALA A 33 -8.36 -9.26 -13.06
C ALA A 33 -7.76 -7.91 -12.65
N LYS A 34 -7.45 -7.03 -13.62
CA LYS A 34 -6.99 -5.65 -13.34
C LYS A 34 -8.04 -4.87 -12.54
N VAL A 35 -9.31 -4.89 -12.95
CA VAL A 35 -10.39 -4.20 -12.22
C VAL A 35 -10.51 -4.70 -10.78
N ALA A 36 -10.39 -6.01 -10.55
CA ALA A 36 -10.38 -6.58 -9.20
C ALA A 36 -9.16 -6.13 -8.38
N ALA A 37 -7.98 -6.08 -8.99
CA ALA A 37 -6.76 -5.57 -8.35
C ALA A 37 -6.87 -4.08 -8.01
N ASP A 38 -7.43 -3.27 -8.92
CA ASP A 38 -7.69 -1.84 -8.70
C ASP A 38 -8.67 -1.63 -7.53
N ALA A 39 -9.76 -2.40 -7.49
CA ALA A 39 -10.74 -2.36 -6.40
C ALA A 39 -10.13 -2.74 -5.05
N ALA A 40 -9.16 -3.66 -5.03
CA ALA A 40 -8.40 -4.04 -3.85
C ALA A 40 -7.27 -3.03 -3.48
N LYS A 41 -7.12 -1.93 -4.23
CA LYS A 41 -6.01 -0.97 -4.11
C LYS A 41 -4.63 -1.63 -4.26
N ALA A 42 -4.52 -2.67 -5.08
CA ALA A 42 -3.30 -3.45 -5.23
C ALA A 42 -2.11 -2.65 -5.80
N ALA A 43 -2.36 -1.56 -6.52
CA ALA A 43 -1.31 -0.65 -6.98
C ALA A 43 -0.52 -0.03 -5.81
N ASP A 44 -1.18 0.18 -4.66
CA ASP A 44 -0.60 0.77 -3.46
C ASP A 44 -0.03 -0.32 -2.54
N TYR A 45 -0.81 -1.38 -2.31
CA TYR A 45 -0.50 -2.37 -1.27
C TYR A 45 0.17 -3.64 -1.79
N ALA A 46 0.10 -3.95 -3.09
CA ALA A 46 0.73 -5.11 -3.71
C ALA A 46 1.48 -4.72 -4.99
N LYS A 47 2.21 -3.60 -4.91
CA LYS A 47 2.79 -2.89 -6.06
C LYS A 47 3.65 -3.77 -6.97
N GLU A 48 4.47 -4.65 -6.41
CA GLU A 48 5.35 -5.52 -7.20
C GLU A 48 4.56 -6.41 -8.18
N ASN A 49 3.55 -7.12 -7.67
CA ASN A 49 2.70 -7.97 -8.50
C ASN A 49 1.84 -7.14 -9.46
N TYR A 50 1.35 -5.97 -9.02
CA TYR A 50 0.57 -5.07 -9.87
C TYR A 50 1.38 -4.53 -11.05
N ASP A 51 2.58 -3.99 -10.80
CA ASP A 51 3.46 -3.43 -11.83
C ASP A 51 3.93 -4.53 -12.80
N ALA A 52 4.25 -5.72 -12.29
CA ALA A 52 4.60 -6.86 -13.11
C ALA A 52 3.42 -7.32 -13.99
N ALA A 53 2.19 -7.31 -13.47
CA ALA A 53 0.98 -7.62 -14.25
C ALA A 53 0.73 -6.57 -15.34
N ALA A 54 0.87 -5.29 -15.01
CA ALA A 54 0.72 -4.18 -15.96
C ALA A 54 1.75 -4.26 -17.09
N LYS A 55 2.99 -4.65 -16.77
CA LYS A 55 4.02 -4.93 -17.78
C LYS A 55 3.59 -6.07 -18.72
N SER A 56 3.16 -7.21 -18.18
CA SER A 56 2.69 -8.34 -19.00
C SER A 56 1.46 -7.97 -19.85
N MET A 57 0.58 -7.11 -19.34
CA MET A 57 -0.57 -6.60 -20.10
C MET A 57 -0.12 -5.72 -21.28
N ASN A 58 0.89 -4.87 -21.08
CA ASN A 58 1.49 -4.07 -22.16
C ASN A 58 2.19 -4.96 -23.19
N ASP A 59 2.99 -5.93 -22.75
CA ASP A 59 3.66 -6.90 -23.63
C ASP A 59 2.64 -7.66 -24.49
N GLY A 60 1.49 -8.04 -23.90
CA GLY A 60 0.38 -8.65 -24.61
C GLY A 60 -0.26 -7.73 -25.65
N ALA A 61 -0.44 -6.45 -25.33
CA ALA A 61 -0.97 -5.46 -26.26
C ALA A 61 0.00 -5.20 -27.44
N GLU A 62 1.31 -5.18 -27.19
CA GLU A 62 2.32 -5.06 -28.24
C GLU A 62 2.34 -6.29 -29.15
N ALA A 63 2.26 -7.49 -28.58
CA ALA A 63 2.18 -8.73 -29.35
C ALA A 63 0.92 -8.78 -30.23
N VAL A 64 -0.22 -8.28 -29.74
CA VAL A 64 -1.46 -8.13 -30.54
C VAL A 64 -1.23 -7.22 -31.74
N LYS A 65 -0.57 -6.06 -31.56
CA LYS A 65 -0.27 -5.13 -32.66
C LYS A 65 0.63 -5.78 -33.73
N LYS A 66 1.52 -6.67 -33.31
CA LYS A 66 2.43 -7.42 -34.19
C LYS A 66 1.81 -8.71 -34.76
N SER A 67 0.54 -9.00 -34.47
CA SER A 67 -0.14 -10.25 -34.82
C SER A 67 0.53 -11.52 -34.27
N GLU A 68 1.28 -11.40 -33.17
CA GLU A 68 1.96 -12.50 -32.49
C GLU A 68 1.02 -13.14 -31.44
N TRP A 69 -0.03 -13.82 -31.91
CA TRP A 69 -1.16 -14.22 -31.07
C TRP A 69 -0.81 -15.16 -29.90
N GLU A 70 0.10 -16.12 -30.11
CA GLU A 70 0.57 -17.01 -29.04
C GLU A 70 1.35 -16.25 -27.96
N LYS A 71 2.17 -15.28 -28.36
CA LYS A 71 2.90 -14.42 -27.41
C LYS A 71 1.92 -13.53 -26.65
N ALA A 72 0.95 -12.95 -27.35
CA ALA A 72 -0.11 -12.16 -26.72
C ALA A 72 -0.88 -12.99 -25.70
N LYS A 73 -1.31 -14.20 -26.06
CA LYS A 73 -2.04 -15.11 -25.19
C LYS A 73 -1.26 -15.40 -23.91
N LYS A 74 0.01 -15.79 -24.04
CA LYS A 74 0.87 -16.06 -22.89
C LYS A 74 1.02 -14.83 -21.99
N ALA A 75 1.22 -13.64 -22.58
CA ALA A 75 1.37 -12.40 -21.83
C ALA A 75 0.08 -12.01 -21.07
N TYR A 76 -1.10 -12.17 -21.68
CA TYR A 76 -2.37 -11.91 -21.00
C TYR A 76 -2.72 -12.95 -19.92
N MET A 77 -2.38 -14.22 -20.11
CA MET A 77 -2.49 -15.24 -19.06
C MET A 77 -1.60 -14.89 -17.86
N ASP A 78 -0.36 -14.47 -18.12
CA ASP A 78 0.57 -14.04 -17.10
C ASP A 78 0.10 -12.78 -16.36
N ALA A 79 -0.42 -11.79 -17.10
CA ALA A 79 -1.05 -10.60 -16.52
C ALA A 79 -2.24 -10.96 -15.62
N THR A 80 -3.10 -11.88 -16.07
CA THR A 80 -4.25 -12.38 -15.28
C THR A 80 -3.80 -12.99 -13.95
N ALA A 81 -2.80 -13.87 -13.99
CA ALA A 81 -2.27 -14.52 -12.81
C ALA A 81 -1.70 -13.50 -11.81
N LYS A 82 -0.90 -12.55 -12.30
CA LYS A 82 -0.26 -11.52 -11.45
C LYS A 82 -1.24 -10.51 -10.89
N PHE A 83 -2.22 -10.04 -11.67
CA PHE A 83 -3.29 -9.17 -11.14
C PHE A 83 -4.12 -9.89 -10.08
N THR A 84 -4.42 -11.18 -10.28
CA THR A 84 -5.15 -11.98 -9.28
C THR A 84 -4.34 -12.13 -7.99
N ALA A 85 -3.04 -12.39 -8.11
CA ALA A 85 -2.15 -12.44 -6.95
C ALA A 85 -2.09 -11.07 -6.23
N ALA A 86 -1.94 -9.98 -6.96
CA ALA A 86 -1.92 -8.63 -6.41
C ALA A 86 -3.23 -8.30 -5.66
N ALA A 87 -4.39 -8.65 -6.24
CA ALA A 87 -5.69 -8.47 -5.61
C ALA A 87 -5.86 -9.27 -4.31
N ALA A 88 -5.31 -10.49 -4.26
CA ALA A 88 -5.37 -11.35 -3.08
C ALA A 88 -4.41 -10.91 -1.96
N GLU A 89 -3.25 -10.35 -2.33
CA GLU A 89 -2.22 -9.92 -1.40
C GLU A 89 -2.52 -8.55 -0.76
N ALA A 90 -3.14 -7.63 -1.52
CA ALA A 90 -3.37 -6.26 -1.11
C ALA A 90 -4.12 -6.10 0.23
N PRO A 91 -5.20 -6.86 0.54
CA PRO A 91 -5.90 -6.73 1.82
C PRO A 91 -5.02 -7.06 3.03
N ALA A 92 -4.20 -8.13 2.93
CA ALA A 92 -3.30 -8.50 4.02
C ALA A 92 -2.25 -7.42 4.27
N LYS A 93 -1.62 -6.91 3.20
CA LYS A 93 -0.64 -5.82 3.30
C LYS A 93 -1.24 -4.50 3.78
N MET A 94 -2.51 -4.22 3.43
CA MET A 94 -3.23 -3.08 3.98
C MET A 94 -3.43 -3.20 5.49
N GLU A 95 -3.84 -4.37 6.00
CA GLU A 95 -4.01 -4.60 7.44
C GLU A 95 -2.68 -4.58 8.21
N GLU A 96 -1.61 -5.12 7.62
CA GLU A 96 -0.25 -4.98 8.16
C GLU A 96 0.14 -3.50 8.28
N MET A 97 -0.13 -2.69 7.25
CA MET A 97 0.15 -1.26 7.26
C MET A 97 -0.68 -0.50 8.30
N LYS A 98 -1.97 -0.85 8.47
CA LYS A 98 -2.80 -0.27 9.55
C LYS A 98 -2.27 -0.59 10.92
N THR A 99 -1.82 -1.82 11.13
CA THR A 99 -1.22 -2.27 12.38
C THR A 99 0.07 -1.51 12.66
N ALA A 100 0.94 -1.39 11.66
CA ALA A 100 2.17 -0.61 11.75
C ALA A 100 1.90 0.88 12.04
N ALA A 101 0.91 1.48 11.38
CA ALA A 101 0.51 2.87 11.60
C ALA A 101 -0.01 3.09 13.03
N THR A 102 -0.86 2.19 13.52
CA THR A 102 -1.37 2.25 14.91
C THR A 102 -0.22 2.15 15.92
N ALA A 103 0.69 1.20 15.73
CA ALA A 103 1.88 1.08 16.58
C ALA A 103 2.75 2.35 16.54
N LYS A 104 2.85 2.99 15.37
CA LYS A 104 3.60 4.24 15.22
C LYS A 104 2.93 5.42 15.92
N VAL A 105 1.60 5.51 15.90
CA VAL A 105 0.85 6.49 16.70
C VAL A 105 1.18 6.33 18.18
N ASP A 106 1.12 5.11 18.72
CA ASP A 106 1.40 4.84 20.13
C ASP A 106 2.84 5.21 20.52
N GLU A 107 3.81 4.90 19.65
CA GLU A 107 5.21 5.30 19.82
C GLU A 107 5.36 6.83 19.87
N LEU A 108 4.72 7.54 18.92
CA LEU A 108 4.80 9.00 18.82
C LEU A 108 4.09 9.71 19.96
N LYS A 109 2.94 9.19 20.43
CA LYS A 109 2.26 9.70 21.63
C LYS A 109 3.14 9.56 22.87
N LYS A 110 3.81 8.41 23.05
CA LYS A 110 4.77 8.22 24.16
C LYS A 110 5.96 9.18 24.07
N MET A 111 6.49 9.40 22.87
CA MET A 111 7.56 10.39 22.66
C MET A 111 7.11 11.81 22.98
N MET A 112 5.92 12.21 22.52
CA MET A 112 5.30 13.50 22.85
C MET A 112 5.15 13.69 24.36
N GLU A 113 4.64 12.69 25.07
CA GLU A 113 4.51 12.75 26.52
C GLU A 113 5.85 12.89 27.22
N ALA A 114 6.87 12.14 26.79
CA ALA A 114 8.22 12.22 27.35
C ALA A 114 8.81 13.62 27.13
N THR A 115 8.68 14.17 25.93
CA THR A 115 9.11 15.52 25.57
C THR A 115 8.36 16.61 26.36
N GLY A 116 7.06 16.45 26.58
CA GLY A 116 6.25 17.39 27.38
C GLY A 116 6.49 17.32 28.89
N LYS A 117 6.93 16.15 29.40
CA LYS A 117 7.29 15.96 30.81
C LYS A 117 8.68 16.48 31.17
N ASP A 118 9.50 16.84 30.19
CA ASP A 118 10.83 17.42 30.42
C ASP A 118 10.73 18.90 30.82
N LYS A 119 10.20 19.12 32.04
CA LYS A 119 9.98 20.44 32.63
C LYS A 119 11.27 21.25 32.76
N MET A 120 12.43 20.57 32.86
CA MET A 120 13.74 21.22 32.92
C MET A 120 14.09 21.89 31.59
N VAL A 121 13.80 21.24 30.47
CA VAL A 121 13.99 21.79 29.12
C VAL A 121 13.08 23.00 28.87
N MET A 122 11.79 22.86 29.17
CA MET A 122 10.81 23.95 29.01
C MET A 122 11.08 25.16 29.92
N ALA A 123 11.70 24.95 31.08
CA ALA A 123 12.09 26.02 32.00
C ALA A 123 13.38 26.74 31.56
N ALA A 124 14.29 26.02 30.90
CA ALA A 124 15.53 26.56 30.35
C ALA A 124 15.30 27.37 29.06
N MET A 125 14.27 27.02 28.28
CA MET A 125 13.88 27.76 27.07
C MET A 125 13.24 29.12 27.41
N ARG A 126 13.69 30.18 26.73
CA ARG A 126 13.16 31.54 26.89
C ARG A 126 12.79 32.17 25.55
N GLY A 127 11.91 33.17 25.59
CA GLY A 127 11.58 34.01 24.43
C GLY A 127 11.13 33.21 23.20
N LYS A 128 11.77 33.49 22.05
CA LYS A 128 11.40 32.90 20.75
C LYS A 128 11.58 31.38 20.70
N ASP A 129 12.56 30.82 21.42
CA ASP A 129 12.80 29.36 21.40
C ASP A 129 11.69 28.59 22.10
N LYS A 130 11.16 29.15 23.20
CA LYS A 130 10.00 28.58 23.90
C LYS A 130 8.75 28.62 23.02
N ALA A 131 8.52 29.73 22.33
CA ALA A 131 7.39 29.86 21.41
C ALA A 131 7.51 28.89 20.22
N LYS A 132 8.72 28.76 19.67
CA LYS A 132 9.02 27.80 18.60
C LYS A 132 8.76 26.37 19.07
N PHE A 133 9.31 25.98 20.21
CA PHE A 133 9.12 24.65 20.81
C PHE A 133 7.63 24.32 20.97
N GLN A 134 6.85 25.22 21.57
CA GLN A 134 5.40 25.02 21.74
C GLN A 134 4.67 24.87 20.40
N ALA A 135 5.02 25.69 19.39
CA ALA A 135 4.43 25.61 18.07
C ALA A 135 4.72 24.26 17.39
N MET A 136 5.98 23.79 17.45
CA MET A 136 6.35 22.49 16.86
C MET A 136 5.75 21.32 17.64
N THR A 137 5.68 21.37 18.97
CA THR A 137 5.01 20.32 19.76
C THR A 137 3.53 20.24 19.41
N LYS A 138 2.86 21.39 19.25
CA LYS A 138 1.48 21.43 18.78
C LYS A 138 1.35 20.85 17.37
N GLU A 139 2.18 21.31 16.44
CA GLU A 139 2.20 20.82 15.05
C GLU A 139 2.42 19.31 14.98
N ALA A 140 3.37 18.77 15.75
CA ALA A 140 3.61 17.33 15.84
C ALA A 140 2.40 16.58 16.40
N GLY A 141 1.75 17.13 17.43
CA GLY A 141 0.51 16.58 17.98
C GLY A 141 -0.64 16.55 16.98
N ASP A 142 -0.86 17.66 16.27
CA ASP A 142 -1.88 17.77 15.23
C ASP A 142 -1.61 16.75 14.11
N MET A 143 -0.34 16.58 13.69
CA MET A 143 0.05 15.57 12.70
C MET A 143 -0.19 14.13 13.17
N ILE A 144 0.05 13.81 14.45
CA ILE A 144 -0.24 12.47 15.01
C ILE A 144 -1.73 12.21 15.02
N THR A 145 -2.55 13.18 15.45
CA THR A 145 -4.01 13.06 15.48
C THR A 145 -4.59 12.92 14.08
N GLU A 146 -4.13 13.72 13.13
CA GLU A 146 -4.52 13.59 11.72
C GLU A 146 -4.10 12.22 11.16
N GLY A 147 -2.87 11.79 11.42
CA GLY A 147 -2.36 10.48 11.01
C GLY A 147 -3.21 9.32 11.56
N GLU A 148 -3.54 9.35 12.85
CA GLU A 148 -4.42 8.38 13.52
C GLU A 148 -5.81 8.33 12.87
N GLY A 149 -6.41 9.50 12.60
CA GLY A 149 -7.71 9.60 11.92
C GLY A 149 -7.72 9.01 10.51
N MET A 150 -6.58 8.99 9.83
CA MET A 150 -6.45 8.47 8.46
C MET A 150 -6.27 6.95 8.39
N ILE A 151 -5.89 6.27 9.48
CA ILE A 151 -5.45 4.86 9.45
C ILE A 151 -6.50 3.94 8.80
N ALA A 152 -7.78 4.13 9.14
CA ALA A 152 -8.85 3.25 8.67
C ALA A 152 -9.07 3.31 7.16
N GLU A 153 -8.94 4.49 6.56
CA GLU A 153 -9.33 4.78 5.17
C GLU A 153 -8.14 4.89 4.21
N ASN A 154 -7.00 5.37 4.73
CA ASN A 154 -5.78 5.64 3.99
C ASN A 154 -4.53 5.39 4.86
N ALA A 155 -4.27 4.11 5.16
CA ALA A 155 -3.14 3.69 5.99
C ALA A 155 -1.77 4.15 5.44
N MET A 156 -1.61 4.22 4.12
CA MET A 156 -0.38 4.73 3.49
C MET A 156 -0.19 6.23 3.75
N GLY A 157 -1.22 7.04 3.49
CA GLY A 157 -1.17 8.48 3.81
C GLY A 157 -1.03 8.75 5.32
N ALA A 158 -1.62 7.89 6.17
CA ALA A 158 -1.40 7.94 7.62
C ALA A 158 0.08 7.75 7.95
N MET A 159 0.74 6.73 7.38
CA MET A 159 2.17 6.48 7.61
C MET A 159 3.07 7.62 7.15
N GLU A 160 2.78 8.27 6.03
CA GLU A 160 3.51 9.47 5.58
C GLU A 160 3.39 10.61 6.60
N LYS A 161 2.18 10.87 7.08
CA LYS A 161 1.91 11.91 8.08
C LYS A 161 2.61 11.62 9.41
N LEU A 162 2.57 10.37 9.87
CA LEU A 162 3.23 9.93 11.10
C LEU A 162 4.75 9.99 10.97
N THR A 163 5.31 9.75 9.78
CA THR A 163 6.74 9.92 9.51
C THR A 163 7.16 11.40 9.60
N ALA A 164 6.34 12.31 9.06
CA ALA A 164 6.58 13.75 9.22
C ALA A 164 6.49 14.20 10.69
N ALA A 165 5.53 13.66 11.45
CA ALA A 165 5.43 13.92 12.89
C ALA A 165 6.65 13.41 13.66
N ALA A 166 7.17 12.23 13.29
CA ALA A 166 8.39 11.67 13.88
C ALA A 166 9.60 12.60 13.67
N ALA A 167 9.78 13.09 12.44
CA ALA A 167 10.85 14.04 12.12
C ALA A 167 10.75 15.32 12.97
N LYS A 168 9.54 15.88 13.12
CA LYS A 168 9.29 17.05 13.98
C LYS A 168 9.61 16.77 15.44
N LEU A 169 9.26 15.60 15.97
CA LEU A 169 9.61 15.22 17.34
C LEU A 169 11.11 15.06 17.54
N ASP A 170 11.84 14.56 16.55
CA ASP A 170 13.30 14.49 16.62
C ASP A 170 13.94 15.87 16.59
N GLU A 171 13.45 16.81 15.77
CA GLU A 171 13.86 18.22 15.84
C GLU A 171 13.63 18.79 17.24
N ILE A 172 12.44 18.57 17.81
CA ILE A 172 12.09 19.02 19.16
C ILE A 172 13.05 18.47 20.22
N LYS A 173 13.40 17.17 20.15
CA LYS A 173 14.40 16.58 21.05
C LYS A 173 15.78 17.20 20.89
N MET A 174 16.20 17.55 19.67
CA MET A 174 17.50 18.20 19.45
C MET A 174 17.55 19.61 20.05
N MET A 175 16.47 20.38 19.98
CA MET A 175 16.38 21.67 20.66
C MET A 175 16.32 21.53 22.19
N ALA A 176 15.74 20.43 22.66
CA ALA A 176 15.67 20.11 24.08
C ALA A 176 17.04 19.74 24.68
N ASN A 177 17.95 19.16 23.89
CA ASN A 177 19.25 18.70 24.36
C ASN A 177 20.40 19.01 23.39
N PRO A 178 20.80 20.29 23.26
CA PRO A 178 21.77 20.73 22.24
C PRO A 178 23.21 20.23 22.47
N GLY A 179 23.50 19.57 23.60
CA GLY A 179 24.85 19.15 24.01
C GLY A 179 25.26 17.72 23.67
N LYS A 180 24.40 16.92 23.02
CA LYS A 180 24.76 15.58 22.51
C LYS A 180 24.96 15.65 20.99
N LYS A 181 26.15 16.08 20.57
CA LYS A 181 26.68 15.83 19.22
C LYS A 181 27.82 14.82 19.31
#